data_AF-A0A9R0CXZ7-F1
#
_entry.id   AF-A0A9R0CXZ7-F1
#
_cell.length_a   1.000
_cell.length_b   1.000
_cell.length_c   1.000
_cell.angle_alpha   90.00
_cell.angle_beta   90.00
_cell.angle_gamma   90.00
#
_symmetry.space_group_name_H-M   'P 1'
#
loop_
_entity.id
_entity.type
_entity.pdbx_description
1 polymer ?
#
loop_
_entity_poly.entity_id
_entity_poly.type
_entity_poly.pdbx_seq_one_letter_code
_entity_poly.pdbx_strand_id
1 'polypeptide(L)'
;MISNNLVLICILIINGNYIKEGLCTMHPPPTESIEELSLVYEDDRNAMIAVAERDNFITYEEFYDELDNRLGIEQSMNMIFFGPPSSFLRLDPDSILHILTHTKKYMVPIGRALLAWDIITDGKTAAFLQGREYLAFGSLLDVVPEEDLYYVNFGDPSVLKHFASYYIKLQPRKYGILAAAYRRYFGESWYHNSSLINELGYLLCGFPASDLAKISPTTFKEISYEILSKAGKCNIKQTRALYAIAVHRDAYGEPYKWSSHEIGRLSALFTCIPKIDISSIQLEAVTAISPEVMTAMNKEKLEYFTKQQILRMNPKTRRIYILRMQLKHTYSMNDVARQSNSRINKPNIVLPFALIIVTLIYINF
;
A
#
# COMPACT_ATOMS: atom_id res chain seq x y z
N MET A 1 -51.57 23.93 25.01
CA MET A 1 -51.74 23.40 23.64
C MET A 1 -50.45 22.67 23.29
N ILE A 2 -50.51 21.38 22.91
CA ILE A 2 -49.58 20.56 22.09
C ILE A 2 -48.13 21.09 21.92
N SER A 3 -47.03 20.35 22.13
CA SER A 3 -46.70 19.05 22.76
C SER A 3 -45.16 18.89 22.85
N ASN A 4 -44.65 17.88 23.57
CA ASN A 4 -43.44 17.05 23.32
C ASN A 4 -42.16 17.74 22.76
N ASN A 5 -40.95 17.66 23.34
CA ASN A 5 -40.19 16.48 23.82
C ASN A 5 -38.81 16.99 24.37
N LEU A 6 -37.91 16.27 25.08
CA LEU A 6 -37.94 14.98 25.80
C LEU A 6 -36.67 14.87 26.68
N VAL A 7 -36.79 14.75 28.01
CA VAL A 7 -35.77 14.13 28.90
C VAL A 7 -36.51 13.40 30.02
N LEU A 8 -36.41 12.07 30.06
CA LEU A 8 -37.07 11.24 31.07
C LEU A 8 -36.03 10.67 32.05
N ILE A 9 -36.21 10.98 33.34
CA ILE A 9 -35.58 10.27 34.45
C ILE A 9 -36.42 9.02 34.73
N CYS A 10 -35.80 7.86 34.95
CA CYS A 10 -36.39 6.84 35.83
C CYS A 10 -35.34 5.90 36.43
N ILE A 11 -35.70 5.33 37.58
CA ILE A 11 -34.84 4.54 38.49
C ILE A 11 -35.54 3.19 38.75
N LEU A 12 -34.77 2.22 39.29
CA LEU A 12 -35.15 1.03 40.08
C LEU A 12 -35.00 -0.39 39.47
N ILE A 13 -34.03 -1.12 40.05
CA ILE A 13 -34.07 -2.46 40.71
C ILE A 13 -35.01 -3.57 40.14
N ILE A 14 -34.47 -4.79 39.92
CA ILE A 14 -34.84 -6.08 40.61
C ILE A 14 -34.28 -7.34 39.88
N ASN A 15 -33.63 -8.20 40.69
CA ASN A 15 -33.39 -9.67 40.64
C ASN A 15 -33.56 -10.53 39.37
N GLY A 16 -32.69 -11.55 39.24
CA GLY A 16 -32.96 -12.74 38.42
C GLY A 16 -31.82 -13.78 38.37
N ASN A 17 -31.87 -14.78 39.25
CA ASN A 17 -30.94 -15.93 39.40
C ASN A 17 -30.59 -16.71 38.10
N TYR A 18 -29.56 -17.58 38.15
CA TYR A 18 -29.77 -19.05 38.20
C TYR A 18 -28.48 -19.88 38.53
N ILE A 19 -28.57 -20.64 39.63
CA ILE A 19 -27.87 -21.90 40.01
C ILE A 19 -26.32 -21.97 40.15
N LYS A 20 -25.90 -22.28 41.39
CA LYS A 20 -24.78 -23.17 41.75
C LYS A 20 -25.35 -24.58 41.97
N GLU A 21 -24.63 -25.63 41.57
CA GLU A 21 -24.51 -26.85 42.39
C GLU A 21 -23.27 -27.66 41.96
N GLY A 22 -22.65 -28.36 42.91
CA GLY A 22 -21.31 -28.94 42.75
C GLY A 22 -20.73 -29.35 44.10
N LEU A 23 -21.47 -30.18 44.84
CA LEU A 23 -21.09 -30.65 46.16
C LEU A 23 -20.23 -31.92 46.03
N CYS A 24 -18.93 -31.82 46.32
CA CYS A 24 -18.09 -32.99 46.55
C CYS A 24 -17.54 -32.95 47.98
N THR A 25 -18.06 -33.85 48.80
CA THR A 25 -17.60 -34.13 50.16
C THR A 25 -16.19 -34.71 50.14
N MET A 26 -15.22 -34.06 50.80
CA MET A 26 -13.98 -34.73 51.18
C MET A 26 -14.09 -35.22 52.62
N HIS A 27 -14.15 -36.54 52.79
CA HIS A 27 -13.80 -37.18 54.06
C HIS A 27 -12.31 -36.89 54.35
N PRO A 28 -11.91 -36.74 55.62
CA PRO A 28 -10.50 -36.81 55.98
C PRO A 28 -10.00 -38.25 55.69
N PRO A 29 -8.84 -38.43 55.03
CA PRO A 29 -8.20 -39.73 54.99
C PRO A 29 -7.73 -40.14 56.40
N PRO A 30 -7.62 -41.45 56.69
CA PRO A 30 -7.10 -41.92 57.97
C PRO A 30 -5.65 -41.50 58.17
N THR A 31 -5.21 -41.35 59.42
CA THR A 31 -3.77 -41.21 59.72
C THR A 31 -3.07 -42.53 59.42
N GLU A 32 -2.32 -42.55 58.32
CA GLU A 32 -1.35 -43.60 57.99
C GLU A 32 -0.32 -43.74 59.12
N SER A 33 0.15 -44.98 59.30
CA SER A 33 1.07 -45.32 60.37
C SER A 33 2.49 -44.80 60.11
N ILE A 34 3.27 -44.58 61.18
CA ILE A 34 4.68 -44.18 61.06
C ILE A 34 5.51 -45.21 60.28
N GLU A 35 5.07 -46.46 60.25
CA GLU A 35 5.72 -47.55 59.52
C GLU A 35 5.47 -47.46 58.00
N GLU A 36 4.28 -47.04 57.55
CA GLU A 36 3.98 -46.78 56.14
C GLU A 36 4.76 -45.58 55.58
N LEU A 37 4.86 -44.47 56.34
CA LEU A 37 5.68 -43.32 55.94
C LEU A 37 7.17 -43.68 55.76
N SER A 38 7.67 -44.68 56.48
CA SER A 38 9.08 -45.11 56.40
C SER A 38 9.40 -45.85 55.10
N LEU A 39 8.45 -46.61 54.56
CA LEU A 39 8.60 -47.34 53.30
C LEU A 39 8.57 -46.39 52.09
N VAL A 40 7.68 -45.38 52.11
CA VAL A 40 7.63 -44.35 51.06
C VAL A 40 8.95 -43.56 51.00
N TYR A 41 9.55 -43.25 52.15
CA TYR A 41 10.85 -42.55 52.20
C TYR A 41 12.04 -43.39 51.70
N GLU A 42 12.00 -44.71 51.83
CA GLU A 42 13.03 -45.61 51.26
C GLU A 42 12.85 -45.77 49.74
N ASP A 43 11.62 -45.88 49.24
CA ASP A 43 11.35 -45.97 47.79
C ASP A 43 11.67 -44.65 47.05
N ASP A 44 11.29 -43.48 47.60
CA ASP A 44 11.68 -42.18 47.01
C ASP A 44 13.22 -41.99 47.02
N ARG A 45 13.90 -42.49 48.05
CA ARG A 45 15.37 -42.44 48.14
C ARG A 45 16.02 -43.38 47.13
N ASN A 46 15.47 -44.57 46.91
CA ASN A 46 15.95 -45.51 45.90
C ASN A 46 15.66 -45.00 44.48
N ALA A 47 14.54 -44.31 44.26
CA ALA A 47 14.24 -43.63 43.00
C ALA A 47 15.26 -42.51 42.68
N MET A 48 15.73 -41.76 43.68
CA MET A 48 16.80 -40.75 43.49
C MET A 48 18.21 -41.32 43.30
N ILE A 49 18.47 -42.58 43.70
CA ILE A 49 19.79 -43.23 43.55
C ILE A 49 19.95 -43.91 42.18
N ALA A 50 18.85 -44.13 41.45
CA ALA A 50 18.86 -44.68 40.09
C ALA A 50 19.15 -43.65 38.97
N VAL A 51 19.69 -42.46 39.30
CA VAL A 51 20.26 -41.54 38.30
C VAL A 51 21.61 -42.07 37.83
N ALA A 52 21.56 -43.10 36.99
CA ALA A 52 22.71 -43.55 36.23
C ALA A 52 23.18 -42.42 35.30
N GLU A 53 24.49 -42.23 35.22
CA GLU A 53 25.15 -41.26 34.35
C GLU A 53 24.69 -41.43 32.89
N ARG A 54 23.76 -40.57 32.46
CA ARG A 54 23.38 -40.38 31.06
C ARG A 54 23.23 -38.89 30.81
N ASP A 55 24.29 -38.36 30.21
CA ASP A 55 24.38 -37.21 29.31
C ASP A 55 23.35 -36.08 29.45
N ASN A 56 23.87 -34.85 29.54
CA ASN A 56 23.14 -33.59 29.35
C ASN A 56 22.61 -33.43 27.91
N PHE A 57 21.72 -34.32 27.46
CA PHE A 57 20.78 -34.05 26.39
C PHE A 57 19.52 -33.43 27.00
N ILE A 58 19.60 -32.13 27.29
CA ILE A 58 18.41 -31.28 27.21
C ILE A 58 17.98 -31.38 25.75
N THR A 59 16.93 -32.15 25.50
CA THR A 59 16.40 -32.37 24.16
C THR A 59 16.01 -31.02 23.58
N TYR A 60 16.63 -30.62 22.47
CA TYR A 60 16.35 -29.32 21.84
C TYR A 60 14.85 -29.14 21.55
N GLU A 61 14.12 -30.24 21.35
CA GLU A 61 12.68 -30.31 21.13
C GLU A 61 11.87 -29.75 22.33
N GLU A 62 12.19 -30.08 23.58
CA GLU A 62 11.44 -29.56 24.75
C GLU A 62 11.54 -28.03 24.87
N PHE A 63 12.69 -27.45 24.50
CA PHE A 63 12.85 -25.99 24.45
C PHE A 63 11.99 -25.35 23.35
N TYR A 64 11.81 -26.00 22.20
CA TYR A 64 10.92 -25.50 21.14
C TYR A 64 9.45 -25.72 21.49
N ASP A 65 9.08 -26.85 22.10
CA ASP A 65 7.71 -27.10 22.57
C ASP A 65 7.28 -26.07 23.62
N GLU A 66 8.16 -25.70 24.57
CA GLU A 66 7.84 -24.64 25.53
C GLU A 66 7.82 -23.24 24.88
N LEU A 67 8.63 -23.00 23.85
CA LEU A 67 8.65 -21.73 23.11
C LEU A 67 7.38 -21.55 22.25
N ASP A 68 7.00 -22.55 21.47
CA ASP A 68 5.83 -22.51 20.59
C ASP A 68 4.51 -22.49 21.38
N ASN A 69 4.45 -23.14 22.55
CA ASN A 69 3.29 -23.03 23.45
C ASN A 69 3.17 -21.64 24.12
N ARG A 70 4.23 -20.82 24.14
CA ARG A 70 4.22 -19.47 24.73
C ARG A 70 4.10 -18.35 23.69
N LEU A 71 4.54 -18.57 22.46
CA LEU A 71 4.48 -17.58 21.37
C LEU A 71 3.09 -17.58 20.71
N GLY A 72 2.22 -16.63 21.10
CA GLY A 72 1.04 -16.30 20.29
C GLY A 72 1.44 -15.95 18.86
N ILE A 73 0.55 -16.17 17.88
CA ILE A 73 0.83 -16.08 16.42
C ILE A 73 1.47 -14.74 15.99
N GLU A 74 1.23 -13.65 16.73
CA GLU A 74 1.86 -12.34 16.48
C GLU A 74 3.35 -12.30 16.88
N GLN A 75 3.77 -13.11 17.84
CA GLN A 75 5.15 -13.20 18.33
C GLN A 75 6.01 -14.17 17.50
N SER A 76 5.44 -15.25 16.97
CA SER A 76 6.17 -16.16 16.06
C SER A 76 6.54 -15.47 14.74
N MET A 77 5.64 -14.66 14.18
CA MET A 77 5.94 -13.79 13.03
C MET A 77 7.07 -12.79 13.31
N ASN A 78 7.16 -12.27 14.55
CA ASN A 78 8.26 -11.43 14.96
C ASN A 78 9.57 -12.21 15.11
N MET A 79 9.54 -13.47 15.58
CA MET A 79 10.72 -14.33 15.62
C MET A 79 11.23 -14.69 14.22
N ILE A 80 10.33 -14.90 13.25
CA ILE A 80 10.70 -15.22 11.86
C ILE A 80 11.36 -14.02 11.16
N PHE A 81 10.74 -12.84 11.21
CA PHE A 81 11.29 -11.66 10.51
C PHE A 81 12.32 -10.85 11.31
N PHE A 82 12.20 -10.77 12.64
CA PHE A 82 13.05 -9.95 13.51
C PHE A 82 13.90 -10.73 14.51
N GLY A 83 13.75 -12.06 14.59
CA GLY A 83 14.68 -12.94 15.32
C GLY A 83 16.02 -13.13 14.58
N PRO A 84 16.85 -14.12 14.96
CA PRO A 84 18.16 -14.33 14.36
C PRO A 84 18.06 -14.84 12.90
N PRO A 85 19.09 -14.62 12.06
CA PRO A 85 19.09 -15.11 10.67
C PRO A 85 18.81 -16.61 10.53
N SER A 86 19.38 -17.41 11.42
CA SER A 86 19.26 -18.88 11.47
C SER A 86 17.83 -19.41 11.59
N SER A 87 16.92 -18.72 12.29
CA SER A 87 15.52 -19.16 12.40
C SER A 87 14.78 -19.10 11.06
N PHE A 88 15.15 -18.16 10.20
CA PHE A 88 14.53 -17.98 8.87
C PHE A 88 15.09 -18.96 7.84
N LEU A 89 16.38 -19.32 7.95
CA LEU A 89 17.05 -20.31 7.10
C LEU A 89 16.50 -21.74 7.28
N ARG A 90 15.68 -22.00 8.30
CA ARG A 90 14.99 -23.29 8.52
C ARG A 90 13.68 -23.42 7.75
N LEU A 91 13.15 -22.33 7.20
CA LEU A 91 11.88 -22.34 6.49
C LEU A 91 12.10 -22.82 5.04
N ASP A 92 11.24 -23.72 4.57
CA ASP A 92 11.20 -24.13 3.17
C ASP A 92 10.66 -22.99 2.28
N PRO A 93 10.93 -23.04 0.95
CA PRO A 93 10.49 -22.01 0.02
C PRO A 93 8.97 -21.77 0.01
N ASP A 94 8.13 -22.81 0.12
CA ASP A 94 6.68 -22.66 0.07
C ASP A 94 6.12 -22.03 1.35
N SER A 95 6.67 -22.37 2.53
CA SER A 95 6.41 -21.64 3.78
C SER A 95 6.82 -20.17 3.69
N ILE A 96 7.99 -19.85 3.15
CA ILE A 96 8.43 -18.44 2.97
C ILE A 96 7.45 -17.71 2.03
N LEU A 97 7.05 -18.32 0.91
CA LEU A 97 6.09 -17.74 -0.03
C LEU A 97 4.71 -17.49 0.62
N HIS A 98 4.22 -18.44 1.43
CA HIS A 98 2.98 -18.29 2.18
C HIS A 98 3.06 -17.12 3.17
N ILE A 99 4.09 -17.10 4.01
CA ILE A 99 4.33 -16.06 5.02
C ILE A 99 4.45 -14.68 4.33
N LEU A 100 5.26 -14.57 3.27
CA LEU A 100 5.40 -13.33 2.51
C LEU A 100 4.06 -12.87 1.94
N THR A 101 3.25 -13.77 1.36
CA THR A 101 1.94 -13.46 0.77
C THR A 101 1.02 -12.77 1.78
N HIS A 102 0.96 -13.26 3.02
CA HIS A 102 0.13 -12.69 4.09
C HIS A 102 0.78 -11.52 4.85
N THR A 103 2.09 -11.31 4.72
CA THR A 103 2.81 -10.24 5.41
C THR A 103 2.72 -8.90 4.66
N LYS A 104 2.49 -7.81 5.41
CA LYS A 104 2.57 -6.44 4.89
C LYS A 104 4.00 -6.11 4.49
N LYS A 105 4.28 -5.94 3.19
CA LYS A 105 5.64 -5.84 2.64
C LYS A 105 6.54 -4.79 3.33
N TYR A 106 5.98 -3.66 3.77
CA TYR A 106 6.74 -2.60 4.45
C TYR A 106 7.26 -3.00 5.85
N MET A 107 6.79 -4.11 6.42
CA MET A 107 7.26 -4.66 7.70
C MET A 107 8.42 -5.64 7.52
N VAL A 108 8.68 -6.14 6.31
CA VAL A 108 9.76 -7.11 6.05
C VAL A 108 11.09 -6.37 5.92
N PRO A 109 12.11 -6.66 6.76
CA PRO A 109 13.43 -6.04 6.64
C PRO A 109 14.09 -6.37 5.31
N ILE A 110 14.92 -5.45 4.79
CA ILE A 110 15.62 -5.62 3.50
C ILE A 110 16.45 -6.92 3.48
N GLY A 111 17.21 -7.19 4.55
CA GLY A 111 17.98 -8.43 4.67
C GLY A 111 17.12 -9.70 4.68
N ARG A 112 15.87 -9.63 5.16
CA ARG A 112 14.91 -10.75 5.11
C ARG A 112 14.35 -10.96 3.73
N ALA A 113 14.06 -9.89 3.00
CA ALA A 113 13.64 -10.00 1.60
C ALA A 113 14.77 -10.58 0.72
N LEU A 114 16.03 -10.21 0.96
CA LEU A 114 17.17 -10.79 0.25
C LEU A 114 17.42 -12.26 0.61
N LEU A 115 17.37 -12.64 1.90
CA LEU A 115 17.46 -14.05 2.32
C LEU A 115 16.30 -14.89 1.77
N ALA A 116 15.07 -14.36 1.78
CA ALA A 116 13.92 -15.04 1.17
C ALA A 116 14.12 -15.26 -0.33
N TRP A 117 14.68 -14.28 -1.03
CA TRP A 117 14.96 -14.36 -2.46
C TRP A 117 15.99 -15.44 -2.75
N ASP A 118 17.13 -15.41 -2.04
CA ASP A 118 18.20 -16.40 -2.16
C ASP A 118 17.70 -17.83 -1.96
N ILE A 119 16.93 -18.09 -0.88
CA ILE A 119 16.31 -19.40 -0.60
C ILE A 119 15.33 -19.83 -1.71
N ILE A 120 14.45 -18.92 -2.16
CA ILE A 120 13.44 -19.23 -3.20
C ILE A 120 14.08 -19.45 -4.58
N THR A 121 15.22 -18.80 -4.85
CA THR A 121 16.00 -19.04 -6.07
C THR A 121 17.02 -20.18 -5.97
N ASP A 122 17.22 -20.77 -4.78
CA ASP A 122 18.29 -21.75 -4.52
C ASP A 122 19.68 -21.23 -4.96
N GLY A 123 19.96 -19.95 -4.66
CA GLY A 123 21.18 -19.23 -5.08
C GLY A 123 21.36 -19.06 -6.59
N LYS A 124 20.32 -19.32 -7.40
CA LYS A 124 20.32 -19.19 -8.88
C LYS A 124 19.58 -17.92 -9.30
N THR A 125 19.26 -17.83 -10.59
CA THR A 125 18.57 -16.66 -11.16
C THR A 125 17.05 -16.82 -11.17
N ALA A 126 16.34 -15.71 -11.38
CA ALA A 126 14.87 -15.66 -11.47
C ALA A 126 14.24 -16.44 -12.66
N ALA A 127 15.05 -17.16 -13.43
CA ALA A 127 14.64 -17.87 -14.66
C ALA A 127 13.73 -19.09 -14.41
N PHE A 128 13.66 -19.57 -13.17
CA PHE A 128 12.80 -20.71 -12.79
C PHE A 128 11.53 -20.30 -12.04
N LEU A 129 11.41 -19.02 -11.66
CA LEU A 129 10.28 -18.50 -10.89
C LEU A 129 9.07 -18.24 -11.78
N GLN A 130 7.88 -18.51 -11.24
CA GLN A 130 6.58 -18.31 -11.89
C GLN A 130 5.89 -17.06 -11.32
N GLY A 131 4.68 -16.76 -11.79
CA GLY A 131 3.90 -15.61 -11.34
C GLY A 131 3.54 -15.63 -9.84
N ARG A 132 3.56 -16.81 -9.19
CA ARG A 132 3.24 -16.96 -7.75
C ARG A 132 4.34 -16.36 -6.87
N GLU A 133 5.61 -16.53 -7.23
CA GLU A 133 6.74 -16.01 -6.46
C GLU A 133 6.79 -14.48 -6.55
N TYR A 134 6.67 -13.90 -7.75
CA TYR A 134 6.61 -12.44 -7.90
C TYR A 134 5.41 -11.81 -7.17
N LEU A 135 4.27 -12.50 -7.11
CA LEU A 135 3.11 -12.08 -6.32
C LEU A 135 3.39 -12.09 -4.80
N ALA A 136 4.10 -13.11 -4.31
CA ALA A 136 4.50 -13.20 -2.91
C ALA A 136 5.49 -12.10 -2.51
N PHE A 137 6.44 -11.73 -3.37
CA PHE A 137 7.34 -10.59 -3.10
C PHE A 137 6.65 -9.23 -3.25
N GLY A 138 5.91 -9.01 -4.34
CA GLY A 138 5.25 -7.74 -4.63
C GLY A 138 6.25 -6.57 -4.61
N SER A 139 6.04 -5.57 -3.76
CA SER A 139 6.97 -4.43 -3.66
C SER A 139 8.35 -4.76 -3.08
N LEU A 140 8.57 -5.97 -2.55
CA LEU A 140 9.90 -6.42 -2.13
C LEU A 140 10.85 -6.67 -3.30
N LEU A 141 10.33 -6.81 -4.52
CA LEU A 141 11.16 -6.86 -5.75
C LEU A 141 11.98 -5.57 -5.96
N ASP A 142 11.71 -4.50 -5.21
CA ASP A 142 12.49 -3.25 -5.28
C ASP A 142 13.89 -3.40 -4.64
N VAL A 143 14.07 -4.35 -3.71
CA VAL A 143 15.38 -4.61 -3.07
C VAL A 143 16.14 -5.80 -3.67
N VAL A 144 15.46 -6.66 -4.43
CA VAL A 144 16.06 -7.78 -5.17
C VAL A 144 17.11 -7.28 -6.18
N PRO A 145 18.25 -7.98 -6.39
CA PRO A 145 19.26 -7.60 -7.38
C PRO A 145 18.69 -7.33 -8.79
N GLU A 146 19.28 -6.39 -9.53
CA GLU A 146 18.82 -6.09 -10.90
C GLU A 146 19.23 -7.16 -11.89
N GLU A 147 20.36 -7.80 -11.61
CA GLU A 147 20.94 -8.92 -12.31
C GLU A 147 19.96 -10.10 -12.34
N ASP A 148 19.36 -10.45 -11.19
CA ASP A 148 18.38 -11.53 -11.10
C ASP A 148 17.07 -11.17 -11.83
N LEU A 149 16.62 -9.92 -11.67
CA LEU A 149 15.41 -9.43 -12.35
C LEU A 149 15.57 -9.35 -13.89
N TYR A 150 16.80 -9.27 -14.39
CA TYR A 150 17.08 -9.38 -15.82
C TYR A 150 16.87 -10.82 -16.36
N TYR A 151 16.90 -11.82 -15.47
CA TYR A 151 16.69 -13.23 -15.80
C TYR A 151 15.24 -13.73 -15.64
N VAL A 152 14.31 -12.87 -15.20
CA VAL A 152 12.86 -13.15 -15.06
C VAL A 152 12.28 -13.85 -16.28
N ASN A 153 11.66 -15.02 -16.08
CA ASN A 153 11.14 -15.86 -17.16
C ASN A 153 9.81 -15.36 -17.75
N PHE A 154 9.90 -14.39 -18.66
CA PHE A 154 8.74 -13.91 -19.42
C PHE A 154 8.16 -14.92 -20.44
N GLY A 155 8.82 -16.07 -20.64
CA GLY A 155 8.24 -17.18 -21.39
C GLY A 155 7.09 -17.89 -20.64
N ASP A 156 7.02 -17.75 -19.31
CA ASP A 156 5.88 -18.20 -18.53
C ASP A 156 4.74 -17.14 -18.58
N PRO A 157 3.53 -17.48 -19.07
CA PRO A 157 2.42 -16.54 -19.18
C PRO A 157 1.97 -15.95 -17.84
N SER A 158 2.16 -16.65 -16.72
CA SER A 158 1.79 -16.17 -15.39
C SER A 158 2.69 -15.01 -14.93
N VAL A 159 3.97 -15.03 -15.33
CA VAL A 159 4.96 -13.98 -15.04
C VAL A 159 4.64 -12.70 -15.80
N LEU A 160 4.44 -12.80 -17.12
CA LEU A 160 4.02 -11.65 -17.93
C LEU A 160 2.69 -11.07 -17.43
N LYS A 161 1.69 -11.93 -17.20
CA LYS A 161 0.38 -11.52 -16.67
C LYS A 161 0.51 -10.80 -15.32
N HIS A 162 1.39 -11.25 -14.43
CA HIS A 162 1.61 -10.58 -13.14
C HIS A 162 2.07 -9.13 -13.33
N PHE A 163 3.18 -8.90 -14.06
CA PHE A 163 3.72 -7.55 -14.28
C PHE A 163 2.85 -6.67 -15.18
N ALA A 164 2.04 -7.25 -16.07
CA ALA A 164 1.11 -6.52 -16.93
C ALA A 164 -0.18 -6.09 -16.20
N SER A 165 -0.71 -6.93 -15.31
CA SER A 165 -1.98 -6.71 -14.62
C SER A 165 -1.84 -5.86 -13.35
N TYR A 166 -0.76 -6.01 -12.58
CA TYR A 166 -0.61 -5.38 -11.27
C TYR A 166 0.40 -4.22 -11.30
N TYR A 167 0.00 -3.05 -10.78
CA TYR A 167 0.92 -1.94 -10.56
C TYR A 167 1.69 -2.16 -9.25
N ILE A 168 2.84 -2.81 -9.37
CA ILE A 168 3.78 -2.97 -8.26
C ILE A 168 4.51 -1.64 -8.08
N LYS A 169 4.60 -1.13 -6.84
CA LYS A 169 5.24 0.16 -6.54
C LYS A 169 6.77 0.04 -6.52
N LEU A 170 7.36 -0.40 -7.62
CA LEU A 170 8.81 -0.49 -7.82
C LEU A 170 9.36 0.85 -8.32
N GLN A 171 10.67 1.05 -8.14
CA GLN A 171 11.41 2.14 -8.75
C GLN A 171 11.33 2.05 -10.29
N PRO A 172 11.30 3.19 -11.00
CA PRO A 172 11.27 3.19 -12.47
C PRO A 172 12.44 2.43 -13.11
N ARG A 173 13.59 2.34 -12.43
CA ARG A 173 14.75 1.57 -12.88
C ARG A 173 14.45 0.07 -12.95
N LYS A 174 13.76 -0.51 -11.95
CA LYS A 174 13.34 -1.92 -11.92
C LYS A 174 12.39 -2.26 -13.07
N TYR A 175 11.44 -1.38 -13.37
CA TYR A 175 10.60 -1.53 -14.57
C TYR A 175 11.41 -1.52 -15.87
N GLY A 176 12.48 -0.72 -15.95
CA GLY A 176 13.43 -0.74 -17.07
C GLY A 176 14.17 -2.07 -17.21
N ILE A 177 14.62 -2.67 -16.10
CA ILE A 177 15.24 -4.00 -16.07
C ILE A 177 14.24 -5.08 -16.54
N LEU A 178 13.01 -5.05 -16.04
CA LEU A 178 11.95 -5.98 -16.46
C LEU A 178 11.61 -5.85 -17.96
N ALA A 179 11.60 -4.63 -18.51
CA ALA A 179 11.41 -4.42 -19.95
C ALA A 179 12.61 -4.93 -20.77
N ALA A 180 13.83 -4.82 -20.25
CA ALA A 180 15.03 -5.40 -20.87
C ALA A 180 15.00 -6.95 -20.83
N ALA A 181 14.53 -7.55 -19.73
CA ALA A 181 14.29 -8.99 -19.63
C ALA A 181 13.19 -9.46 -20.61
N TYR A 182 12.09 -8.73 -20.76
CA TYR A 182 11.08 -9.01 -21.78
C TYR A 182 11.68 -8.98 -23.21
N ARG A 183 12.49 -7.97 -23.54
CA ARG A 183 13.22 -7.89 -24.82
C ARG A 183 14.20 -9.06 -25.02
N ARG A 184 14.80 -9.59 -23.96
CA ARG A 184 15.67 -10.79 -24.02
C ARG A 184 14.89 -12.05 -24.42
N TYR A 185 13.62 -12.18 -24.02
CA TYR A 185 12.76 -13.31 -24.37
C TYR A 185 12.08 -13.16 -25.74
N PHE A 186 11.46 -12.02 -26.01
CA PHE A 186 10.61 -11.81 -27.20
C PHE A 186 11.29 -11.02 -28.32
N GLY A 187 12.53 -10.57 -28.13
CA GLY A 187 13.26 -9.75 -29.10
C GLY A 187 12.81 -8.29 -29.13
N GLU A 188 13.21 -7.58 -30.19
CA GLU A 188 12.94 -6.13 -30.30
C GLU A 188 11.65 -5.79 -31.05
N SER A 189 11.03 -6.72 -31.77
CA SER A 189 9.92 -6.46 -32.70
C SER A 189 8.54 -6.21 -32.05
N TRP A 190 8.45 -6.22 -30.72
CA TRP A 190 7.21 -6.07 -29.96
C TRP A 190 6.39 -4.83 -30.33
N TYR A 191 7.02 -3.72 -30.70
CA TYR A 191 6.36 -2.45 -31.02
C TYR A 191 5.64 -2.43 -32.39
N HIS A 192 5.79 -3.48 -33.20
CA HIS A 192 5.08 -3.60 -34.48
C HIS A 192 3.67 -4.19 -34.34
N ASN A 193 3.37 -4.91 -33.24
CA ASN A 193 2.12 -5.66 -33.07
C ASN A 193 1.32 -5.11 -31.87
N SER A 194 0.11 -4.62 -32.15
CA SER A 194 -0.80 -4.07 -31.14
C SER A 194 -1.24 -5.10 -30.09
N SER A 195 -1.33 -6.39 -30.41
CA SER A 195 -1.60 -7.47 -29.45
C SER A 195 -0.49 -7.56 -28.40
N LEU A 196 0.78 -7.60 -28.83
CA LEU A 196 1.92 -7.69 -27.93
C LEU A 196 2.02 -6.45 -27.03
N ILE A 197 1.77 -5.25 -27.59
CA ILE A 197 1.71 -4.01 -26.80
C ILE A 197 0.55 -4.08 -25.78
N ASN A 198 -0.58 -4.68 -26.15
CA ASN A 198 -1.72 -4.87 -25.24
C ASN A 198 -1.44 -5.88 -24.12
N GLU A 199 -0.57 -6.85 -24.34
CA GLU A 199 -0.14 -7.81 -23.32
C GLU A 199 0.83 -7.19 -22.30
N LEU A 200 1.58 -6.14 -22.65
CA LEU A 200 2.56 -5.51 -21.74
C LEU A 200 1.93 -4.84 -20.51
N GLY A 201 0.74 -4.27 -20.61
CA GLY A 201 0.08 -3.62 -19.46
C GLY A 201 0.95 -2.54 -18.78
N TYR A 202 1.21 -2.68 -17.48
CA TYR A 202 2.08 -1.75 -16.75
C TYR A 202 3.57 -1.86 -17.17
N LEU A 203 4.00 -2.98 -17.73
CA LEU A 203 5.38 -3.18 -18.21
C LEU A 203 5.72 -2.25 -19.39
N LEU A 204 4.73 -1.72 -20.11
CA LEU A 204 4.92 -0.69 -21.13
C LEU A 204 5.67 0.53 -20.57
N CYS A 205 5.48 0.86 -19.29
CA CYS A 205 6.18 1.95 -18.61
C CYS A 205 7.63 1.61 -18.20
N GLY A 206 8.12 0.40 -18.48
CA GLY A 206 9.53 0.05 -18.37
C GLY A 206 10.35 0.45 -19.61
N PHE A 207 9.74 0.47 -20.79
CA PHE A 207 10.47 0.71 -22.03
C PHE A 207 10.97 2.17 -22.13
N PRO A 208 12.19 2.41 -22.63
CA PRO A 208 12.70 3.76 -22.79
C PRO A 208 11.86 4.53 -23.82
N ALA A 209 11.78 5.86 -23.65
CA ALA A 209 10.98 6.71 -24.54
C ALA A 209 11.38 6.60 -26.03
N SER A 210 12.64 6.27 -26.30
CA SER A 210 13.17 6.00 -27.65
C SER A 210 12.63 4.71 -28.28
N ASP A 211 12.29 3.69 -27.47
CA ASP A 211 11.66 2.47 -27.98
C ASP A 211 10.14 2.64 -28.11
N LEU A 212 9.50 3.32 -27.16
CA LEU A 212 8.07 3.69 -27.27
C LEU A 212 7.80 4.51 -28.54
N ALA A 213 8.72 5.40 -28.92
CA ALA A 213 8.62 6.21 -30.14
C ALA A 213 8.69 5.40 -31.46
N LYS A 214 9.06 4.11 -31.41
CA LYS A 214 9.07 3.22 -32.59
C LYS A 214 7.69 2.63 -32.92
N ILE A 215 6.72 2.71 -31.99
CA ILE A 215 5.34 2.26 -32.23
C ILE A 215 4.74 3.11 -33.35
N SER A 216 4.27 2.45 -34.42
CA SER A 216 3.73 3.18 -35.56
C SER A 216 2.38 3.86 -35.23
N PRO A 217 2.04 5.01 -35.86
CA PRO A 217 0.76 5.68 -35.64
C PRO A 217 -0.47 4.80 -35.87
N THR A 218 -0.42 3.86 -36.83
CA THR A 218 -1.52 2.92 -37.11
C THR A 218 -1.63 1.86 -36.02
N THR A 219 -0.52 1.20 -35.67
CA THR A 219 -0.45 0.26 -34.53
C THR A 219 -0.94 0.90 -33.23
N PHE A 220 -0.63 2.19 -33.01
CA PHE A 220 -1.01 2.92 -31.81
C PHE A 220 -2.54 3.05 -31.65
N LYS A 221 -3.31 3.18 -32.74
CA LYS A 221 -4.78 3.26 -32.68
C LYS A 221 -5.42 1.98 -32.15
N GLU A 222 -4.78 0.84 -32.39
CA GLU A 222 -5.24 -0.49 -32.01
C GLU A 222 -4.94 -0.81 -30.53
N ILE A 223 -4.01 -0.08 -29.90
CA ILE A 223 -3.71 -0.22 -28.46
C ILE A 223 -4.97 0.09 -27.65
N SER A 224 -5.36 -0.81 -26.76
CA SER A 224 -6.62 -0.74 -26.02
C SER A 224 -6.64 0.40 -25.00
N TYR A 225 -7.85 0.86 -24.65
CA TYR A 225 -8.03 1.94 -23.67
C TYR A 225 -7.41 1.59 -22.31
N GLU A 226 -7.45 0.31 -21.90
CA GLU A 226 -6.93 -0.14 -20.62
C GLU A 226 -5.43 0.14 -20.51
N ILE A 227 -4.69 -0.08 -21.59
CA ILE A 227 -3.24 0.05 -21.65
C ILE A 227 -2.83 1.54 -21.71
N LEU A 228 -3.56 2.33 -22.49
CA LEU A 228 -3.39 3.79 -22.53
C LEU A 228 -3.75 4.45 -21.18
N SER A 229 -4.71 3.88 -20.42
CA SER A 229 -5.01 4.33 -19.05
C SER A 229 -3.85 4.03 -18.08
N LYS A 230 -3.19 2.87 -18.22
CA LYS A 230 -2.00 2.48 -17.44
C LYS A 230 -0.79 3.38 -17.73
N ALA A 231 -0.72 4.03 -18.89
CA ALA A 231 0.34 4.97 -19.24
C ALA A 231 0.45 6.19 -18.30
N GLY A 232 -0.54 6.43 -17.44
CA GLY A 232 -0.46 7.39 -16.32
C GLY A 232 0.51 6.99 -15.20
N LYS A 233 1.10 5.80 -15.27
CA LYS A 233 2.22 5.37 -14.41
C LYS A 233 3.59 5.54 -15.06
N CYS A 234 3.64 5.85 -16.35
CA CYS A 234 4.88 6.07 -17.07
C CYS A 234 5.51 7.41 -16.64
N ASN A 235 6.83 7.53 -16.82
CA ASN A 235 7.52 8.79 -16.60
C ASN A 235 7.20 9.82 -17.70
N ILE A 236 7.40 11.11 -17.41
CA ILE A 236 7.00 12.19 -18.32
C ILE A 236 7.65 12.14 -19.71
N LYS A 237 8.83 11.51 -19.88
CA LYS A 237 9.45 11.34 -21.20
C LYS A 237 8.73 10.25 -22.01
N GLN A 238 8.38 9.14 -21.37
CA GLN A 238 7.60 8.04 -21.96
C GLN A 238 6.19 8.50 -22.35
N THR A 239 5.47 9.16 -21.44
CA THR A 239 4.12 9.69 -21.69
C THR A 239 4.12 10.70 -22.85
N ARG A 240 5.18 11.53 -22.96
CA ARG A 240 5.37 12.46 -24.10
C ARG A 240 5.65 11.74 -25.42
N ALA A 241 6.42 10.65 -25.42
CA ALA A 241 6.66 9.86 -26.64
C ALA A 241 5.35 9.23 -27.16
N LEU A 242 4.56 8.63 -26.27
CA LEU A 242 3.24 8.10 -26.61
C LEU A 242 2.27 9.19 -27.08
N TYR A 243 2.29 10.37 -26.44
CA TYR A 243 1.50 11.53 -26.87
C TYR A 243 1.91 12.05 -28.26
N ALA A 244 3.20 12.08 -28.58
CA ALA A 244 3.69 12.49 -29.90
C ALA A 244 3.19 11.57 -31.02
N ILE A 245 3.04 10.27 -30.75
CA ILE A 245 2.40 9.33 -31.69
C ILE A 245 0.90 9.60 -31.78
N ALA A 246 0.23 9.83 -30.65
CA ALA A 246 -1.22 10.09 -30.61
C ALA A 246 -1.65 11.29 -31.47
N VAL A 247 -0.88 12.40 -31.44
CA VAL A 247 -1.16 13.59 -32.26
C VAL A 247 -0.81 13.44 -33.74
N HIS A 248 -0.13 12.35 -34.14
CA HIS A 248 0.18 12.12 -35.54
C HIS A 248 -1.10 12.01 -36.36
N ARG A 249 -1.11 12.57 -37.59
CA ARG A 249 -2.28 12.59 -38.48
C ARG A 249 -2.87 11.20 -38.75
N ASP A 250 -2.01 10.19 -38.80
CA ASP A 250 -2.35 8.80 -39.10
C ASP A 250 -2.77 8.02 -37.83
N ALA A 251 -2.69 8.65 -36.64
CA ALA A 251 -3.22 8.17 -35.36
C ALA A 251 -4.57 8.84 -35.05
N TYR A 252 -4.60 9.81 -34.12
CA TYR A 252 -5.79 10.59 -33.75
C TYR A 252 -5.73 12.05 -34.21
N GLY A 253 -4.57 12.52 -34.71
CA GLY A 253 -4.38 13.91 -35.13
C GLY A 253 -4.44 14.91 -33.98
N GLU A 254 -4.61 16.20 -34.33
CA GLU A 254 -4.53 17.31 -33.38
C GLU A 254 -5.65 17.30 -32.30
N PRO A 255 -5.36 17.77 -31.06
CA PRO A 255 -6.30 17.69 -29.93
C PRO A 255 -7.69 18.30 -30.14
N TYR A 256 -7.82 19.32 -30.97
CA TYR A 256 -9.11 19.96 -31.28
C TYR A 256 -10.07 19.06 -32.07
N LYS A 257 -9.55 18.00 -32.71
CA LYS A 257 -10.34 17.00 -33.46
C LYS A 257 -10.87 15.87 -32.57
N TRP A 258 -10.33 15.70 -31.37
CA TRP A 258 -10.63 14.56 -30.51
C TRP A 258 -12.07 14.64 -29.96
N SER A 259 -12.84 13.59 -30.22
CA SER A 259 -14.15 13.35 -29.64
C SER A 259 -14.06 12.91 -28.18
N SER A 260 -15.21 12.79 -27.52
CA SER A 260 -15.32 12.21 -26.17
C SER A 260 -14.75 10.80 -26.09
N HIS A 261 -14.89 9.99 -27.15
CA HIS A 261 -14.33 8.64 -27.17
C HIS A 261 -12.80 8.65 -27.14
N GLU A 262 -12.17 9.55 -27.92
CA GLU A 262 -10.72 9.63 -28.04
C GLU A 262 -10.08 10.26 -26.79
N ILE A 263 -10.70 11.28 -26.19
CA ILE A 263 -10.27 11.81 -24.89
C ILE A 263 -10.37 10.73 -23.80
N GLY A 264 -11.47 9.97 -23.75
CA GLY A 264 -11.64 8.88 -22.80
C GLY A 264 -10.59 7.78 -22.97
N ARG A 265 -10.29 7.41 -24.23
CA ARG A 265 -9.29 6.38 -24.57
C ARG A 265 -7.86 6.81 -24.29
N LEU A 266 -7.48 8.03 -24.67
CA LEU A 266 -6.14 8.58 -24.47
C LEU A 266 -5.84 8.86 -22.99
N SER A 267 -6.88 9.12 -22.18
CA SER A 267 -6.82 9.13 -20.71
C SER A 267 -5.61 9.90 -20.17
N ALA A 268 -4.62 9.22 -19.58
CA ALA A 268 -3.42 9.84 -19.03
C ALA A 268 -2.62 10.70 -20.04
N LEU A 269 -2.62 10.36 -21.33
CA LEU A 269 -1.93 11.11 -22.37
C LEU A 269 -2.52 12.50 -22.58
N PHE A 270 -3.81 12.71 -22.23
CA PHE A 270 -4.46 14.02 -22.22
C PHE A 270 -3.72 15.04 -21.34
N THR A 271 -3.03 14.59 -20.29
CA THR A 271 -2.20 15.48 -19.45
C THR A 271 -1.03 16.13 -20.20
N CYS A 272 -0.63 15.60 -21.37
CA CYS A 272 0.45 16.12 -22.19
C CYS A 272 0.03 17.29 -23.10
N ILE A 273 -1.25 17.43 -23.46
CA ILE A 273 -1.77 18.48 -24.38
C ILE A 273 -1.21 19.87 -24.04
N PRO A 274 -0.63 20.63 -24.99
CA PRO A 274 -0.14 21.98 -24.75
C PRO A 274 -1.23 22.88 -24.15
N LYS A 275 -0.83 23.78 -23.24
CA LYS A 275 -1.80 24.59 -22.47
C LYS A 275 -2.76 25.40 -23.36
N ILE A 276 -2.25 25.91 -24.49
CA ILE A 276 -3.01 26.73 -25.43
C ILE A 276 -4.11 25.95 -26.19
N ASP A 277 -3.92 24.64 -26.38
CA ASP A 277 -4.88 23.82 -27.13
C ASP A 277 -6.08 23.41 -26.30
N ILE A 278 -6.02 23.53 -24.96
CA ILE A 278 -7.09 23.09 -24.05
C ILE A 278 -8.40 23.85 -24.31
N SER A 279 -8.34 25.15 -24.59
CA SER A 279 -9.51 25.96 -24.96
C SER A 279 -10.12 25.58 -26.31
N SER A 280 -9.39 24.87 -27.17
CA SER A 280 -9.87 24.41 -28.50
C SER A 280 -10.62 23.07 -28.46
N ILE A 281 -10.62 22.40 -27.31
CA ILE A 281 -11.25 21.08 -27.14
C ILE A 281 -12.78 21.21 -27.16
N GLN A 282 -13.43 20.38 -27.97
CA GLN A 282 -14.88 20.36 -28.16
C GLN A 282 -15.64 20.16 -26.83
N LEU A 283 -16.76 20.86 -26.66
CA LEU A 283 -17.53 20.88 -25.40
C LEU A 283 -18.07 19.50 -25.04
N GLU A 284 -18.46 18.74 -26.05
CA GLU A 284 -18.94 17.36 -25.98
C GLU A 284 -17.82 16.45 -25.46
N ALA A 285 -16.61 16.66 -25.96
CA ALA A 285 -15.44 15.84 -25.65
C ALA A 285 -14.96 16.05 -24.20
N VAL A 286 -15.08 17.26 -23.66
CA VAL A 286 -14.74 17.61 -22.26
C VAL A 286 -15.50 16.78 -21.22
N THR A 287 -16.68 16.24 -21.56
CA THR A 287 -17.44 15.34 -20.66
C THR A 287 -16.65 14.09 -20.27
N ALA A 288 -15.78 13.59 -21.16
CA ALA A 288 -15.01 12.36 -20.99
C ALA A 288 -13.69 12.55 -20.21
N ILE A 289 -13.33 13.78 -19.81
CA ILE A 289 -12.12 14.01 -19.01
C ILE A 289 -12.30 13.36 -17.63
N SER A 290 -11.49 12.33 -17.35
CA SER A 290 -11.63 11.55 -16.12
C SER A 290 -11.17 12.34 -14.87
N PRO A 291 -11.69 11.99 -13.68
CA PRO A 291 -11.24 12.54 -12.40
C PRO A 291 -9.72 12.40 -12.18
N GLU A 292 -9.14 11.30 -12.64
CA GLU A 292 -7.73 10.95 -12.50
C GLU A 292 -6.86 11.84 -13.38
N VAL A 293 -7.26 12.05 -14.65
CA VAL A 293 -6.62 13.02 -15.57
C VAL A 293 -6.68 14.42 -14.99
N MET A 294 -7.83 14.85 -14.48
CA MET A 294 -8.01 16.16 -13.85
C MET A 294 -7.23 16.33 -12.54
N THR A 295 -6.86 15.23 -11.88
CA THR A 295 -5.98 15.25 -10.70
C THR A 295 -4.51 15.37 -11.12
N ALA A 296 -4.09 14.61 -12.14
CA ALA A 296 -2.71 14.53 -12.61
C ALA A 296 -2.26 15.74 -13.47
N MET A 297 -3.17 16.41 -14.16
CA MET A 297 -2.87 17.56 -15.03
C MET A 297 -2.14 18.68 -14.27
N ASN A 298 -1.14 19.33 -14.88
CA ASN A 298 -0.48 20.50 -14.30
C ASN A 298 -1.49 21.62 -14.01
N LYS A 299 -1.36 22.29 -12.86
CA LYS A 299 -2.26 23.37 -12.40
C LYS A 299 -2.35 24.53 -13.40
N GLU A 300 -1.26 24.92 -14.05
CA GLU A 300 -1.24 26.01 -15.05
C GLU A 300 -2.15 25.72 -16.25
N LYS A 301 -2.31 24.45 -16.61
CA LYS A 301 -3.19 24.01 -17.70
C LYS A 301 -4.67 24.17 -17.37
N LEU A 302 -5.02 24.19 -16.08
CA LEU A 302 -6.42 24.33 -15.64
C LEU A 302 -7.00 25.72 -15.96
N GLU A 303 -6.15 26.72 -16.12
CA GLU A 303 -6.54 28.11 -16.43
C GLU A 303 -7.02 28.29 -17.87
N TYR A 304 -6.73 27.32 -18.75
CA TYR A 304 -7.09 27.36 -20.17
C TYR A 304 -8.44 26.69 -20.47
N PHE A 305 -9.11 26.10 -19.47
CA PHE A 305 -10.49 25.63 -19.65
C PHE A 305 -11.48 26.80 -19.69
N THR A 306 -12.33 26.83 -20.71
CA THR A 306 -13.37 27.87 -20.83
C THR A 306 -14.50 27.62 -19.82
N LYS A 307 -15.24 28.68 -19.47
CA LYS A 307 -16.42 28.56 -18.59
C LYS A 307 -17.43 27.53 -19.07
N GLN A 308 -17.63 27.43 -20.39
CA GLN A 308 -18.55 26.44 -20.99
C GLN A 308 -18.02 25.01 -20.84
N GLN A 309 -16.72 24.78 -21.09
CA GLN A 309 -16.07 23.49 -20.86
C GLN A 309 -16.21 23.06 -19.39
N ILE A 310 -15.89 23.94 -18.43
CA ILE A 310 -15.99 23.66 -16.98
C ILE A 310 -17.42 23.28 -16.57
N LEU A 311 -18.43 23.96 -17.10
CA LEU A 311 -19.84 23.63 -16.82
C LEU A 311 -20.23 22.26 -17.37
N ARG A 312 -19.66 21.85 -18.51
CA ARG A 312 -19.96 20.60 -19.21
C ARG A 312 -19.19 19.38 -18.67
N MET A 313 -18.09 19.58 -17.94
CA MET A 313 -17.38 18.51 -17.22
C MET A 313 -18.33 17.70 -16.33
N ASN A 314 -18.06 16.39 -16.21
CA ASN A 314 -18.81 15.55 -15.27
C ASN A 314 -18.68 16.08 -13.81
N PRO A 315 -19.67 15.85 -12.93
CA PRO A 315 -19.69 16.48 -11.60
C PRO A 315 -18.47 16.19 -10.73
N LYS A 316 -17.89 14.98 -10.82
CA LYS A 316 -16.71 14.56 -10.04
C LYS A 316 -15.45 15.26 -10.52
N THR A 317 -15.19 15.25 -11.83
CA THR A 317 -14.11 16.01 -12.50
C THR A 317 -14.24 17.51 -12.21
N ARG A 318 -15.44 18.08 -12.34
CA ARG A 318 -15.71 19.50 -12.06
C ARG A 318 -15.43 19.88 -10.60
N ARG A 319 -15.78 19.01 -9.64
CA ARG A 319 -15.46 19.21 -8.21
C ARG A 319 -13.95 19.23 -7.98
N ILE A 320 -13.20 18.31 -8.59
CA ILE A 320 -11.73 18.28 -8.50
C ILE A 320 -11.13 19.55 -9.11
N TYR A 321 -11.59 19.95 -10.30
CA TYR A 321 -11.17 21.20 -10.95
C TYR A 321 -11.36 22.42 -10.01
N ILE A 322 -12.57 22.60 -9.47
CA ILE A 322 -12.90 23.72 -8.58
C ILE A 322 -11.99 23.72 -7.35
N LEU A 323 -11.80 22.58 -6.69
CA LEU A 323 -10.92 22.48 -5.51
C LEU A 323 -9.47 22.84 -5.87
N ARG A 324 -8.92 22.30 -6.97
CA ARG A 324 -7.54 22.60 -7.39
C ARG A 324 -7.34 24.08 -7.75
N MET A 325 -8.36 24.72 -8.31
CA MET A 325 -8.34 26.16 -8.61
C MET A 325 -8.52 27.04 -7.37
N GLN A 326 -9.41 26.67 -6.44
CA GLN A 326 -9.58 27.39 -5.15
C GLN A 326 -8.28 27.37 -4.33
N LEU A 327 -7.60 26.22 -4.29
CA LEU A 327 -6.27 26.08 -3.69
C LEU A 327 -5.16 26.84 -4.45
N LYS A 328 -5.45 27.58 -5.53
CA LYS A 328 -4.54 28.61 -6.09
C LYS A 328 -4.63 29.90 -5.27
N HIS A 329 -5.83 30.29 -4.87
CA HIS A 329 -6.09 31.57 -4.22
C HIS A 329 -5.79 31.53 -2.71
N THR A 330 -6.04 30.40 -2.02
CA THR A 330 -5.72 30.27 -0.57
C THR A 330 -4.25 30.05 -0.25
N TYR A 331 -3.43 29.58 -1.20
CA TYR A 331 -1.98 29.42 -1.00
C TYR A 331 -1.15 30.63 -1.45
N SER A 332 -1.78 31.78 -1.72
CA SER A 332 -1.08 33.07 -1.73
C SER A 332 -0.74 33.49 -0.28
N MET A 333 0.20 32.77 0.34
CA MET A 333 0.62 33.02 1.73
C MET A 333 1.19 34.43 1.93
N ASN A 334 1.62 35.10 0.85
CA ASN A 334 2.03 36.50 0.88
C ASN A 334 0.90 37.45 1.31
N ASP A 335 -0.37 37.13 1.02
CA ASP A 335 -1.50 37.99 1.41
C ASP A 335 -1.96 37.72 2.85
N VAL A 336 -1.84 36.48 3.32
CA VAL A 336 -2.12 36.10 4.72
C VAL A 336 -1.03 36.65 5.66
N ALA A 337 0.25 36.54 5.29
CA ALA A 337 1.37 37.11 6.04
C ALA A 337 1.36 38.65 6.05
N ARG A 338 0.83 39.29 5.00
CA ARG A 338 0.60 40.75 4.98
C ARG A 338 -0.52 41.17 5.93
N GLN A 339 -1.58 40.38 6.10
CA GLN A 339 -2.64 40.67 7.07
C GLN A 339 -2.20 40.47 8.53
N SER A 340 -1.26 39.57 8.85
CA SER A 340 -0.71 39.46 10.21
C SER A 340 0.19 40.64 10.58
N ASN A 341 0.92 41.20 9.62
CA ASN A 341 1.87 42.30 9.87
C ASN A 341 1.23 43.70 9.92
N SER A 342 -0.08 43.84 9.66
CA SER A 342 -0.79 45.13 9.70
C SER A 342 -1.61 45.38 10.99
N ARG A 343 -1.36 44.62 12.07
CA ARG A 343 -2.04 44.78 13.37
C ARG A 343 -1.12 44.92 14.59
N ILE A 344 0.02 45.61 14.44
CA ILE A 344 0.73 46.19 15.58
C ILE A 344 0.97 47.68 15.29
N ASN A 345 -0.02 48.50 15.67
CA ASN A 345 0.13 49.91 16.00
C ASN A 345 -1.18 50.39 16.63
N LYS A 346 -1.36 50.08 17.92
CA LYS A 346 -2.25 50.85 18.81
C LYS A 346 -1.36 51.58 19.81
N PRO A 347 -1.52 52.90 20.00
CA PRO A 347 -0.74 53.65 20.97
C PRO A 347 -1.13 53.28 22.40
N ASN A 348 -0.19 53.44 23.32
CA ASN A 348 -0.39 53.20 24.75
C ASN A 348 -1.54 54.07 25.30
N ILE A 349 -2.57 53.43 25.85
CA ILE A 349 -3.52 54.07 26.75
C ILE A 349 -3.33 53.45 28.13
N VAL A 350 -2.78 54.25 29.04
CA VAL A 350 -2.64 53.93 30.46
C VAL A 350 -4.02 54.03 31.11
N LEU A 351 -4.41 53.02 31.89
CA LEU A 351 -5.41 53.16 32.96
C LEU A 351 -4.99 52.26 34.15
N PRO A 352 -5.34 52.63 35.39
CA PRO A 352 -4.50 52.33 36.55
C PRO A 352 -4.94 51.10 37.34
N PHE A 353 -4.02 50.62 38.17
CA PHE A 353 -4.33 49.74 39.30
C PHE A 353 -5.31 50.42 40.27
N ALA A 354 -6.37 49.71 40.63
CA ALA A 354 -7.16 49.99 41.83
C ALA A 354 -7.11 48.76 42.75
N LEU A 355 -6.38 48.87 43.85
CA LEU A 355 -6.52 47.92 44.96
C LEU A 355 -7.88 48.12 45.64
N ILE A 356 -8.54 47.03 45.98
CA ILE A 356 -9.49 46.99 47.10
C ILE A 356 -9.11 45.78 47.97
N ILE A 357 -8.82 46.05 49.23
CA ILE A 357 -8.52 45.07 50.29
C ILE A 357 -9.60 45.23 51.37
N VAL A 358 -9.83 44.19 52.18
CA VAL A 358 -10.69 44.13 53.39
C VAL A 358 -12.21 44.29 53.07
N THR A 359 -13.16 43.56 53.67
CA THR A 359 -13.21 42.94 55.01
C THR A 359 -13.91 41.58 55.07
N LEU A 360 -13.42 40.72 55.98
CA LEU A 360 -14.17 39.63 56.60
C LEU A 360 -15.46 40.14 57.25
N ILE A 361 -16.62 39.54 56.94
CA ILE A 361 -17.74 39.44 57.89
C ILE A 361 -18.24 37.99 57.91
N TYR A 362 -18.22 37.43 59.11
CA TYR A 362 -18.75 36.14 59.53
C TYR A 362 -20.23 36.34 59.90
N ILE A 363 -21.14 35.41 59.54
CA ILE A 363 -22.39 35.12 60.27
C ILE A 363 -23.04 33.85 59.68
N ASN A 364 -23.47 32.96 60.58
CA ASN A 364 -24.29 31.78 60.24
C ASN A 364 -25.76 32.18 60.06
N PHE A 365 -26.47 31.51 59.15
CA PHE A 365 -27.62 30.67 59.51
C PHE A 365 -27.96 29.68 58.39
#